data_AF-A0A4S9A1A1-F1
#
_entry.id   AF-A0A4S9A1A1-F1
#
_cell.length_a   1.000
_cell.length_b   1.000
_cell.length_c   1.000
_cell.angle_alpha   90.00
_cell.angle_beta   90.00
_cell.angle_gamma   90.00
#
_symmetry.space_group_name_H-M   'P 1'
#
loop_
_entity.id
_entity.type
_entity.pdbx_description
1 polymer ?
#
loop_
_entity_poly.entity_id
_entity_poly.type
_entity_poly.pdbx_seq_one_letter_code
_entity_poly.pdbx_strand_id
1 'polypeptide(L)'
;MHRRNLTRRTLESTLIENDNREDEAIELIPRIARSEVDLSNTVSEECLQMVVGRHFIEHCYSLLINSDSHPSFHDDWSANIQDSMLACTSLYYSVLANSASHLFISDRTTQMEQRALAYYSHSLRDLSQIIALPCRDDPNRRNDILTSVVFLYLNGCMGHGTYDDIPVHLSAAIRLLDQQFFQADSAPTLMPSQLVTVESVIYQVFLVRMGLWSKPPEEGQRLEFDPMFWLNCEALLLRSTPFPGSPRTWNSPVLGVEFELYKVFLMIRKLWDSDRSTVDFKRAVHQLKTKITPWELTVGMQGKHCIEGDTEILSVTQDATALFVIGASLLVSQLPGSIKGAIPLPFVIDDSRLLQAKSILKRRAGDQRWGRRHLPNYPLYVLGFFMRSDEDIALVRRDMQQRLQQMAWSMIDRFWRDLESVWSTRPK
;
A
#
# COMPACT_ATOMS: atom_id res chain seq x y z
N MET A 1 -7.84 -17.50 -58.03
CA MET A 1 -8.35 -16.26 -57.38
C MET A 1 -9.49 -16.57 -56.38
N HIS A 2 -9.33 -17.59 -55.51
CA HIS A 2 -10.41 -18.06 -54.62
C HIS A 2 -9.97 -18.46 -53.20
N ARG A 3 -8.73 -18.16 -52.79
CA ARG A 3 -8.21 -18.45 -51.44
C ARG A 3 -8.06 -17.23 -50.51
N ARG A 4 -8.36 -16.02 -50.99
CA ARG A 4 -8.25 -14.77 -50.19
C ARG A 4 -9.58 -14.29 -49.57
N ASN A 5 -10.71 -14.89 -49.92
CA ASN A 5 -12.03 -14.45 -49.42
C ASN A 5 -12.58 -15.27 -48.23
N LEU A 6 -12.04 -16.47 -47.96
CA LEU A 6 -12.44 -17.24 -46.76
C LEU A 6 -11.80 -16.68 -45.49
N THR A 7 -10.53 -16.29 -45.53
CA THR A 7 -9.78 -15.83 -44.34
C THR A 7 -10.32 -14.50 -43.80
N ARG A 8 -10.83 -13.61 -44.66
CA ARG A 8 -11.38 -12.32 -44.26
C ARG A 8 -12.73 -12.43 -43.56
N ARG A 9 -13.61 -13.35 -44.01
CA ARG A 9 -14.89 -13.62 -43.34
C ARG A 9 -14.72 -14.30 -41.98
N THR A 10 -13.72 -15.17 -41.83
CA THR A 10 -13.41 -15.78 -40.52
C THR A 10 -12.88 -14.73 -39.54
N LEU A 11 -11.95 -13.86 -39.97
CA LEU A 11 -11.43 -12.76 -39.14
C LEU A 11 -12.51 -11.72 -38.76
N GLU A 12 -13.40 -11.36 -39.70
CA GLU A 12 -14.52 -10.47 -39.42
C GLU A 12 -15.54 -11.13 -38.47
N SER A 13 -15.79 -12.44 -38.54
CA SER A 13 -16.64 -13.14 -37.57
C SER A 13 -16.03 -13.24 -36.17
N THR A 14 -14.71 -13.44 -36.06
CA THR A 14 -14.03 -13.53 -34.75
C THR A 14 -13.88 -12.15 -34.09
N LEU A 15 -13.75 -11.08 -34.89
CA LEU A 15 -13.76 -9.71 -34.39
C LEU A 15 -15.15 -9.30 -33.90
N ILE A 16 -16.21 -9.64 -34.62
CA ILE A 16 -17.60 -9.37 -34.19
C ILE A 16 -17.99 -10.22 -32.97
N GLU A 17 -17.51 -11.47 -32.86
CA GLU A 17 -17.72 -12.29 -31.65
C GLU A 17 -16.94 -11.79 -30.43
N ASN A 18 -15.76 -11.18 -30.61
CA ASN A 18 -15.01 -10.58 -29.50
C ASN A 18 -15.61 -9.23 -29.06
N ASP A 19 -16.06 -8.40 -30.00
CA ASP A 19 -16.75 -7.12 -29.71
C ASP A 19 -18.06 -7.39 -28.94
N ASN A 20 -18.85 -8.38 -29.39
CA ASN A 20 -20.09 -8.76 -28.72
C ASN A 20 -19.85 -9.37 -27.32
N ARG A 21 -18.73 -10.06 -27.08
CA ARG A 21 -18.37 -10.61 -25.76
C ARG A 21 -17.83 -9.55 -24.81
N GLU A 22 -17.15 -8.53 -25.34
CA GLU A 22 -16.75 -7.36 -24.55
C GLU A 22 -17.97 -6.51 -24.16
N ASP A 23 -18.89 -6.27 -25.09
CA ASP A 23 -20.15 -5.56 -24.80
C ASP A 23 -21.07 -6.33 -23.84
N GLU A 24 -21.18 -7.66 -23.98
CA GLU A 24 -21.90 -8.50 -23.02
C GLU A 24 -21.23 -8.52 -21.64
N ALA A 25 -19.89 -8.54 -21.57
CA ALA A 25 -19.15 -8.46 -20.30
C ALA A 25 -19.31 -7.09 -19.63
N ILE A 26 -19.35 -6.00 -20.42
CA ILE A 26 -19.57 -4.63 -19.94
C ILE A 26 -21.00 -4.46 -19.41
N GLU A 27 -22.02 -5.09 -20.02
CA GLU A 27 -23.38 -5.15 -19.47
C GLU A 27 -23.51 -6.10 -18.27
N LEU A 28 -22.67 -7.14 -18.17
CA LEU A 28 -22.67 -8.10 -17.07
C LEU A 28 -22.11 -7.49 -15.77
N ILE A 29 -21.15 -6.56 -15.84
CA ILE A 29 -20.50 -5.97 -14.65
C ILE A 29 -21.52 -5.28 -13.72
N PRO A 30 -22.41 -4.37 -14.20
CA PRO A 30 -23.46 -3.79 -13.36
C PRO A 30 -24.54 -4.80 -12.96
N ARG A 31 -24.74 -5.88 -13.73
CA ARG A 31 -25.77 -6.90 -13.45
C ARG A 31 -25.31 -7.91 -12.40
N ILE A 32 -24.08 -8.41 -12.47
CA ILE A 32 -23.46 -9.32 -11.48
C ILE A 32 -23.30 -8.60 -10.13
N ALA A 33 -22.95 -7.32 -10.14
CA ALA A 33 -22.83 -6.51 -8.92
C ALA A 33 -24.19 -6.11 -8.29
N ARG A 34 -25.31 -6.21 -9.02
CA ARG A 34 -26.64 -5.74 -8.54
C ARG A 34 -27.71 -6.82 -8.39
N SER A 35 -27.49 -8.04 -8.86
CA SER A 35 -28.47 -9.12 -8.82
C SER A 35 -28.05 -10.20 -7.82
N GLU A 36 -28.71 -10.24 -6.67
CA GLU A 36 -28.74 -11.38 -5.73
C GLU A 36 -29.44 -12.64 -6.30
N VAL A 37 -29.64 -12.73 -7.62
CA VAL A 37 -30.34 -13.87 -8.23
C VAL A 37 -29.34 -14.96 -8.64
N ASP A 38 -29.26 -16.01 -7.83
CA ASP A 38 -28.84 -17.38 -8.17
C ASP A 38 -27.71 -17.51 -9.22
N LEU A 39 -26.53 -16.97 -8.91
CA LEU A 39 -25.30 -17.12 -9.72
C LEU A 39 -24.65 -18.52 -9.63
N SER A 40 -25.35 -19.53 -9.11
CA SER A 40 -24.73 -20.86 -8.88
C SER A 40 -24.68 -21.76 -10.12
N ASN A 41 -25.42 -21.49 -11.21
CA ASN A 41 -25.61 -22.48 -12.29
C ASN A 41 -25.37 -22.02 -13.75
N THR A 42 -25.02 -20.76 -14.03
CA THR A 42 -25.02 -20.27 -15.44
C THR A 42 -23.71 -19.62 -15.94
N VAL A 43 -22.75 -19.29 -15.07
CA VAL A 43 -21.46 -18.71 -15.49
C VAL A 43 -20.33 -19.71 -15.25
N SER A 44 -19.59 -20.06 -16.29
CA SER A 44 -18.39 -20.91 -16.17
C SER A 44 -17.38 -20.25 -15.23
N GLU A 45 -16.69 -21.05 -14.40
CA GLU A 45 -15.61 -20.57 -13.53
C GLU A 45 -14.56 -19.77 -14.30
N GLU A 46 -14.24 -20.19 -15.53
CA GLU A 46 -13.29 -19.49 -16.40
C GLU A 46 -13.77 -18.08 -16.76
N CYS A 47 -15.07 -17.92 -17.02
CA CYS A 47 -15.66 -16.62 -17.31
C CYS A 47 -15.61 -15.70 -16.08
N LEU A 48 -15.90 -16.26 -14.89
CA LEU A 48 -15.78 -15.53 -13.64
C LEU A 48 -14.34 -15.07 -13.38
N GLN A 49 -13.35 -15.96 -13.57
CA GLN A 49 -11.94 -15.64 -13.40
C GLN A 49 -11.48 -14.53 -14.34
N MET A 50 -11.96 -14.51 -15.60
CA MET A 50 -11.68 -13.41 -16.53
C MET A 50 -12.24 -12.07 -16.05
N VAL A 51 -13.49 -12.04 -15.57
CA VAL A 51 -14.14 -10.82 -15.06
C VAL A 51 -13.39 -10.31 -13.82
N VAL A 52 -13.07 -11.20 -12.88
CA VAL A 52 -12.30 -10.87 -11.67
C VAL A 52 -10.89 -10.40 -12.04
N GLY A 53 -10.23 -11.02 -13.01
CA GLY A 53 -8.92 -10.59 -13.51
C GLY A 53 -8.97 -9.19 -14.13
N ARG A 54 -9.98 -8.91 -14.95
CA ARG A 54 -10.19 -7.58 -15.55
C ARG A 54 -10.40 -6.49 -14.49
N HIS A 55 -11.21 -6.77 -13.47
CA HIS A 55 -11.42 -5.85 -12.35
C HIS A 55 -10.11 -5.43 -11.67
N PHE A 56 -9.14 -6.36 -11.54
CA PHE A 56 -7.85 -6.03 -10.95
C PHE A 56 -7.10 -4.96 -11.76
N ILE A 57 -7.04 -5.15 -13.09
CA ILE A 57 -6.31 -4.26 -14.00
C ILE A 57 -6.98 -2.87 -14.04
N GLU A 58 -8.31 -2.82 -14.05
CA GLU A 58 -9.06 -1.58 -14.18
C GLU A 58 -9.12 -0.78 -12.86
N HIS A 59 -9.20 -1.46 -11.72
CA HIS A 59 -9.56 -0.81 -10.45
C HIS A 59 -8.53 -0.94 -9.34
N CYS A 60 -7.85 -2.08 -9.21
CA CYS A 60 -6.93 -2.33 -8.10
C CYS A 60 -5.51 -1.85 -8.41
N TYR A 61 -5.07 -2.04 -9.65
CA TYR A 61 -3.70 -1.79 -10.08
C TYR A 61 -3.24 -0.35 -9.82
N SER A 62 -4.08 0.62 -10.17
CA SER A 62 -3.80 2.07 -9.98
C SER A 62 -3.67 2.50 -8.51
N LEU A 63 -4.12 1.67 -7.56
CA LEU A 63 -4.05 1.93 -6.11
C LEU A 63 -2.68 1.57 -5.53
N LEU A 64 -1.87 0.78 -6.23
CA LEU A 64 -0.56 0.30 -5.76
C LEU A 64 0.60 1.25 -6.10
N ILE A 65 0.43 2.10 -7.09
CA ILE A 65 1.45 3.03 -7.59
C ILE A 65 1.08 4.47 -7.25
N ASN A 66 2.06 5.33 -6.98
CA ASN A 66 1.90 6.76 -6.74
C ASN A 66 1.63 7.52 -8.06
N SER A 67 0.60 8.38 -8.12
CA SER A 67 0.33 9.21 -9.33
C SER A 67 1.47 10.14 -9.69
N ASP A 68 2.20 10.58 -8.68
CA ASP A 68 3.22 11.60 -8.84
C ASP A 68 4.57 10.95 -9.27
N SER A 69 4.57 9.62 -9.44
CA SER A 69 5.68 8.86 -10.06
C SER A 69 5.63 8.95 -11.59
N HIS A 70 6.73 8.56 -12.25
CA HIS A 70 6.78 8.58 -13.71
C HIS A 70 5.71 7.66 -14.32
N PRO A 71 4.94 8.09 -15.35
CA PRO A 71 3.84 7.31 -15.92
C PRO A 71 4.24 5.90 -16.39
N SER A 72 5.47 5.72 -16.89
CA SER A 72 5.97 4.39 -17.30
C SER A 72 5.94 3.36 -16.18
N PHE A 73 5.97 3.75 -14.90
CA PHE A 73 5.76 2.77 -13.83
C PHE A 73 4.38 2.11 -13.95
N HIS A 74 3.33 2.85 -14.30
CA HIS A 74 1.99 2.29 -14.47
C HIS A 74 1.89 1.45 -15.75
N ASP A 75 2.48 1.92 -16.85
CA ASP A 75 2.37 1.21 -18.13
C ASP A 75 3.21 -0.08 -18.12
N ASP A 76 4.47 0.02 -17.69
CA ASP A 76 5.39 -1.13 -17.67
C ASP A 76 4.97 -2.16 -16.63
N TRP A 77 4.55 -1.75 -15.42
CA TRP A 77 4.14 -2.72 -14.41
C TRP A 77 2.85 -3.44 -14.84
N SER A 78 1.94 -2.81 -15.59
CA SER A 78 0.66 -3.42 -15.97
C SER A 78 0.88 -4.50 -17.03
N ALA A 79 1.68 -4.18 -18.04
CA ALA A 79 2.10 -5.13 -19.05
C ALA A 79 2.85 -6.32 -18.42
N ASN A 80 3.83 -6.04 -17.55
CA ASN A 80 4.60 -7.08 -16.88
C ASN A 80 3.73 -8.02 -16.02
N ILE A 81 2.77 -7.47 -15.25
CA ILE A 81 1.87 -8.32 -14.46
C ILE A 81 1.00 -9.19 -15.35
N GLN A 82 0.46 -8.66 -16.45
CA GLN A 82 -0.36 -9.44 -17.38
C GLN A 82 0.45 -10.58 -18.04
N ASP A 83 1.67 -10.31 -18.48
CA ASP A 83 2.55 -11.33 -19.05
C ASP A 83 2.93 -12.39 -18.00
N SER A 84 3.31 -11.97 -16.80
CA SER A 84 3.64 -12.87 -15.70
C SER A 84 2.44 -13.70 -15.23
N MET A 85 1.22 -13.17 -15.31
CA MET A 85 -0.02 -13.93 -15.01
C MET A 85 -0.24 -15.08 -15.99
N LEU A 86 0.17 -14.93 -17.26
CA LEU A 86 0.12 -16.01 -18.24
C LEU A 86 1.19 -17.09 -17.99
N ALA A 87 2.34 -16.68 -17.46
CA ALA A 87 3.49 -17.55 -17.23
C ALA A 87 3.48 -18.25 -15.86
N CYS A 88 2.86 -17.66 -14.85
CA CYS A 88 2.93 -18.11 -13.46
C CYS A 88 1.52 -18.25 -12.85
N THR A 89 1.05 -19.50 -12.71
CA THR A 89 -0.26 -19.83 -12.15
C THR A 89 -0.44 -19.33 -10.71
N SER A 90 0.63 -19.37 -9.90
CA SER A 90 0.62 -18.80 -8.55
C SER A 90 0.30 -17.30 -8.56
N LEU A 91 0.91 -16.55 -9.48
CA LEU A 91 0.67 -15.12 -9.63
C LEU A 91 -0.74 -14.85 -10.13
N TYR A 92 -1.20 -15.62 -11.11
CA TYR A 92 -2.57 -15.53 -11.62
C TYR A 92 -3.60 -15.61 -10.48
N TYR A 93 -3.51 -16.64 -9.64
CA TYR A 93 -4.44 -16.82 -8.54
C TYR A 93 -4.25 -15.81 -7.40
N SER A 94 -3.04 -15.31 -7.14
CA SER A 94 -2.87 -14.26 -6.13
C SER A 94 -3.50 -12.93 -6.59
N VAL A 95 -3.41 -12.61 -7.88
CA VAL A 95 -4.12 -11.46 -8.48
C VAL A 95 -5.64 -11.62 -8.35
N LEU A 96 -6.18 -12.79 -8.72
CA LEU A 96 -7.62 -13.07 -8.57
C LEU A 96 -8.07 -12.97 -7.11
N ALA A 97 -7.26 -13.46 -6.16
CA ALA A 97 -7.55 -13.35 -4.74
C ALA A 97 -7.67 -11.89 -4.27
N ASN A 98 -6.74 -11.02 -4.68
CA ASN A 98 -6.79 -9.58 -4.36
C ASN A 98 -8.03 -8.91 -4.96
N SER A 99 -8.33 -9.22 -6.22
CA SER A 99 -9.48 -8.67 -6.93
C SER A 99 -10.82 -9.08 -6.33
N ALA A 100 -10.99 -10.38 -6.04
CA ALA A 100 -12.18 -10.90 -5.38
C ALA A 100 -12.36 -10.29 -3.97
N SER A 101 -11.27 -10.12 -3.21
CA SER A 101 -11.29 -9.41 -1.92
C SER A 101 -11.75 -7.95 -2.08
N HIS A 102 -11.23 -7.24 -3.08
CA HIS A 102 -11.62 -5.86 -3.36
C HIS A 102 -13.10 -5.76 -3.75
N LEU A 103 -13.59 -6.65 -4.61
CA LEU A 103 -15.01 -6.73 -5.00
C LEU A 103 -15.90 -7.00 -3.79
N PHE A 104 -15.52 -7.93 -2.92
CA PHE A 104 -16.26 -8.21 -1.70
C PHE A 104 -16.36 -6.99 -0.80
N ILE A 105 -15.29 -6.21 -0.61
CA ILE A 105 -15.33 -5.04 0.28
C ILE A 105 -16.13 -3.89 -0.36
N SER A 106 -16.04 -3.74 -1.68
CA SER A 106 -16.74 -2.70 -2.43
C SER A 106 -18.25 -2.95 -2.46
N ASP A 107 -18.65 -4.17 -2.82
CA ASP A 107 -20.06 -4.51 -3.15
C ASP A 107 -20.73 -5.42 -2.11
N ARG A 108 -20.01 -5.87 -1.08
CA ARG A 108 -20.48 -6.78 -0.01
C ARG A 108 -20.96 -8.15 -0.51
N THR A 109 -20.48 -8.59 -1.67
CA THR A 109 -20.82 -9.89 -2.27
C THR A 109 -20.14 -11.04 -1.53
N THR A 110 -20.84 -11.71 -0.62
CA THR A 110 -20.32 -12.83 0.19
C THR A 110 -19.73 -13.98 -0.63
N GLN A 111 -20.21 -14.20 -1.86
CA GLN A 111 -19.61 -15.18 -2.78
C GLN A 111 -18.16 -14.82 -3.13
N MET A 112 -17.85 -13.54 -3.31
CA MET A 112 -16.49 -13.08 -3.63
C MET A 112 -15.52 -13.28 -2.46
N GLU A 113 -16.00 -13.23 -1.22
CA GLU A 113 -15.18 -13.54 -0.04
C GLU A 113 -14.70 -15.00 -0.07
N GLN A 114 -15.62 -15.94 -0.33
CA GLN A 114 -15.28 -17.37 -0.44
C GLN A 114 -14.33 -17.64 -1.61
N ARG A 115 -14.55 -16.97 -2.74
CA ARG A 115 -13.68 -17.08 -3.92
C ARG A 115 -12.29 -16.51 -3.66
N ALA A 116 -12.20 -15.37 -2.97
CA ALA A 116 -10.91 -14.78 -2.60
C ALA A 116 -10.05 -15.77 -1.79
N LEU A 117 -10.65 -16.44 -0.79
CA LEU A 117 -9.96 -17.46 0.00
C LEU A 117 -9.60 -18.71 -0.81
N ALA A 118 -10.46 -19.12 -1.74
CA ALA A 118 -10.18 -20.25 -2.64
C ALA A 118 -9.01 -19.94 -3.59
N TYR A 119 -8.99 -18.77 -4.23
CA TYR A 119 -7.90 -18.31 -5.09
C TYR A 119 -6.60 -18.14 -4.30
N TYR A 120 -6.66 -17.57 -3.09
CA TYR A 120 -5.51 -17.46 -2.19
C TYR A 120 -4.92 -18.84 -1.87
N SER A 121 -5.77 -19.80 -1.49
CA SER A 121 -5.35 -21.18 -1.21
C SER A 121 -4.79 -21.88 -2.44
N HIS A 122 -5.31 -21.58 -3.64
CA HIS A 122 -4.76 -22.10 -4.89
C HIS A 122 -3.37 -21.54 -5.17
N SER A 123 -3.20 -20.23 -5.06
CA SER A 123 -1.92 -19.56 -5.22
C SER A 123 -0.85 -20.13 -4.29
N LEU A 124 -1.16 -20.36 -3.01
CA LEU A 124 -0.22 -20.98 -2.06
C LEU A 124 0.19 -22.40 -2.46
N ARG A 125 -0.74 -23.21 -2.96
CA ARG A 125 -0.43 -24.58 -3.42
C ARG A 125 0.51 -24.54 -4.63
N ASP A 126 0.23 -23.70 -5.61
CA ASP A 126 1.07 -23.57 -6.80
C ASP A 126 2.45 -22.99 -6.43
N LEU A 127 2.48 -21.98 -5.57
CA LEU A 127 3.73 -21.37 -5.10
C LEU A 127 4.63 -22.40 -4.41
N SER A 128 4.06 -23.26 -3.55
CA SER A 128 4.83 -24.29 -2.86
C SER A 128 5.43 -25.32 -3.84
N GLN A 129 4.70 -25.69 -4.89
CA GLN A 129 5.21 -26.55 -5.97
C GLN A 129 6.30 -25.85 -6.79
N ILE A 130 6.11 -24.57 -7.13
CA ILE A 130 7.06 -23.78 -7.90
C ILE A 130 8.38 -23.63 -7.14
N ILE A 131 8.33 -23.39 -5.82
CA ILE A 131 9.52 -23.22 -4.97
C ILE A 131 10.27 -24.56 -4.76
N ALA A 132 9.58 -25.70 -4.81
CA ALA A 132 10.19 -27.01 -4.67
C ALA A 132 11.08 -27.41 -5.87
N LEU A 133 10.92 -26.75 -7.02
CA LEU A 133 11.69 -27.01 -8.24
C LEU A 133 13.01 -26.20 -8.24
N PRO A 134 14.09 -26.75 -8.81
CA PRO A 134 15.35 -26.00 -8.97
C PRO A 134 15.13 -24.74 -9.82
N CYS A 135 15.45 -23.57 -9.25
CA CYS A 135 15.16 -22.26 -9.85
C CYS A 135 16.34 -21.27 -9.77
N ARG A 136 17.57 -21.75 -9.49
CA ARG A 136 18.71 -20.85 -9.20
C ARG A 136 19.04 -19.89 -10.36
N ASP A 137 18.79 -20.28 -11.60
CA ASP A 137 19.32 -19.57 -12.77
C ASP A 137 18.26 -18.86 -13.64
N ASP A 138 16.98 -18.83 -13.23
CA ASP A 138 15.91 -18.13 -13.96
C ASP A 138 15.48 -16.84 -13.24
N PRO A 139 15.93 -15.64 -13.70
CA PRO A 139 15.55 -14.36 -13.11
C PRO A 139 14.06 -14.04 -13.25
N ASN A 140 13.42 -14.42 -14.35
CA ASN A 140 12.02 -14.09 -14.61
C ASN A 140 11.11 -14.85 -13.65
N ARG A 141 11.36 -16.15 -13.52
CA ARG A 141 10.64 -16.98 -12.55
C ARG A 141 10.85 -16.52 -11.11
N ARG A 142 12.04 -16.05 -10.76
CA ARG A 142 12.33 -15.45 -9.44
C ARG A 142 11.54 -14.16 -9.20
N ASN A 143 11.39 -13.31 -10.21
CA ASN A 143 10.53 -12.13 -10.16
C ASN A 143 9.05 -12.54 -10.00
N ASP A 144 8.57 -13.53 -10.75
CA ASP A 144 7.18 -13.99 -10.68
C ASP A 144 6.83 -14.59 -9.30
N ILE A 145 7.76 -15.34 -8.71
CA ILE A 145 7.64 -15.86 -7.34
C ILE A 145 7.55 -14.69 -6.35
N LEU A 146 8.48 -13.73 -6.44
CA LEU A 146 8.48 -12.56 -5.55
C LEU A 146 7.18 -11.75 -5.68
N THR A 147 6.74 -11.48 -6.90
CA THR A 147 5.50 -10.77 -7.19
C THR A 147 4.29 -11.55 -6.68
N SER A 148 4.28 -12.88 -6.80
CA SER A 148 3.24 -13.72 -6.20
C SER A 148 3.16 -13.52 -4.69
N VAL A 149 4.31 -13.55 -4.01
CA VAL A 149 4.40 -13.32 -2.56
C VAL A 149 3.95 -11.90 -2.19
N VAL A 150 4.27 -10.90 -3.02
CA VAL A 150 3.76 -9.54 -2.86
C VAL A 150 2.24 -9.51 -2.86
N PHE A 151 1.61 -10.13 -3.85
CA PHE A 151 0.15 -10.21 -3.90
C PHE A 151 -0.46 -11.04 -2.77
N LEU A 152 0.23 -12.06 -2.26
CA LEU A 152 -0.25 -12.83 -1.11
C LEU A 152 -0.32 -11.97 0.17
N TYR A 153 0.71 -11.16 0.48
CA TYR A 153 0.59 -10.24 1.63
C TYR A 153 -0.36 -9.07 1.36
N LEU A 154 -0.45 -8.58 0.11
CA LEU A 154 -1.40 -7.54 -0.26
C LEU A 154 -2.84 -8.03 -0.08
N ASN A 155 -3.11 -9.31 -0.31
CA ASN A 155 -4.42 -9.90 -0.05
C ASN A 155 -4.81 -9.75 1.42
N GLY A 156 -3.87 -9.89 2.37
CA GLY A 156 -4.11 -9.63 3.79
C GLY A 156 -4.31 -8.14 4.13
N CYS A 157 -3.83 -7.23 3.27
CA CYS A 157 -4.00 -5.78 3.42
C CYS A 157 -5.31 -5.26 2.79
N MET A 158 -5.70 -5.87 1.68
CA MET A 158 -6.90 -5.54 0.92
C MET A 158 -8.10 -6.28 1.49
N GLY A 159 -8.03 -7.59 1.67
CA GLY A 159 -9.14 -8.48 2.00
C GLY A 159 -9.31 -8.82 3.48
N HIS A 160 -10.17 -9.80 3.74
CA HIS A 160 -10.42 -10.37 5.07
C HIS A 160 -9.84 -11.79 5.18
N GLY A 161 -9.49 -12.20 6.39
CA GLY A 161 -9.18 -13.60 6.72
C GLY A 161 -7.73 -14.06 6.49
N THR A 162 -6.89 -13.27 5.82
CA THR A 162 -5.47 -13.61 5.54
C THR A 162 -4.47 -12.65 6.19
N TYR A 163 -4.95 -11.76 7.08
CA TYR A 163 -4.11 -10.77 7.75
C TYR A 163 -2.97 -11.39 8.59
N ASP A 164 -3.27 -12.48 9.29
CA ASP A 164 -2.28 -13.16 10.15
C ASP A 164 -1.16 -13.83 9.34
N ASP A 165 -1.35 -14.01 8.03
CA ASP A 165 -0.35 -14.56 7.13
C ASP A 165 0.63 -13.50 6.59
N ILE A 166 0.35 -12.20 6.77
CA ILE A 166 1.21 -11.12 6.26
C ILE A 166 2.66 -11.27 6.73
N PRO A 167 2.97 -11.52 8.03
CA PRO A 167 4.35 -11.60 8.50
C PRO A 167 5.15 -12.74 7.85
N VAL A 168 4.52 -13.89 7.59
CA VAL A 168 5.21 -15.04 6.96
C VAL A 168 5.51 -14.76 5.49
N HIS A 169 4.57 -14.15 4.76
CA HIS A 169 4.79 -13.74 3.36
C HIS A 169 5.85 -12.66 3.25
N LEU A 170 5.87 -11.68 4.16
CA LEU A 170 6.94 -10.67 4.19
C LEU A 170 8.30 -11.27 4.49
N SER A 171 8.38 -12.22 5.41
CA SER A 171 9.63 -12.93 5.70
C SER A 171 10.14 -13.67 4.46
N ALA A 172 9.25 -14.28 3.68
CA ALA A 172 9.59 -14.89 2.39
C ALA A 172 10.06 -13.84 1.36
N ALA A 173 9.36 -12.70 1.24
CA ALA A 173 9.73 -11.62 0.33
C ALA A 173 11.11 -11.04 0.66
N ILE A 174 11.42 -10.78 1.93
CA ILE A 174 12.73 -10.30 2.38
C ILE A 174 13.84 -11.28 1.98
N ARG A 175 13.63 -12.59 2.19
CA ARG A 175 14.60 -13.62 1.81
C ARG A 175 14.81 -13.68 0.30
N LEU A 176 13.74 -13.51 -0.49
CA LEU A 176 13.83 -13.46 -1.95
C LEU A 176 14.60 -12.20 -2.41
N LEU A 177 14.35 -11.04 -1.80
CA LEU A 177 15.10 -9.82 -2.09
C LEU A 177 16.59 -9.98 -1.75
N ASP A 178 16.90 -10.61 -0.62
CA ASP A 178 18.28 -10.87 -0.20
C ASP A 178 19.03 -11.74 -1.23
N GLN A 179 18.41 -12.83 -1.66
CA GLN A 179 18.97 -13.73 -2.68
C GLN A 179 19.09 -13.11 -4.07
N GLN A 180 18.17 -12.21 -4.44
CA GLN A 180 18.11 -11.66 -5.79
C GLN A 180 18.95 -10.38 -5.96
N PHE A 181 18.99 -9.53 -4.94
CA PHE A 181 19.51 -8.16 -5.08
C PHE A 181 20.62 -7.80 -4.09
N PHE A 182 20.71 -8.45 -2.93
CA PHE A 182 21.70 -8.09 -1.91
C PHE A 182 22.95 -8.96 -1.95
N GLN A 183 22.79 -10.27 -2.20
CA GLN A 183 23.90 -11.23 -2.27
C GLN A 183 24.47 -11.42 -3.68
N ALA A 184 23.97 -10.69 -4.68
CA ALA A 184 24.48 -10.80 -6.05
C ALA A 184 25.89 -10.20 -6.15
N ASP A 185 26.84 -10.95 -6.73
CA ASP A 185 28.25 -10.56 -6.92
C ASP A 185 28.44 -9.19 -7.60
N SER A 186 27.40 -8.75 -8.33
CA SER A 186 27.17 -7.37 -8.73
C SER A 186 25.68 -7.05 -8.58
N ALA A 187 25.30 -6.36 -7.50
CA ALA A 187 23.90 -5.99 -7.27
C ALA A 187 23.37 -5.14 -8.46
N PRO A 188 22.34 -5.62 -9.19
CA PRO A 188 21.89 -4.97 -10.41
C PRO A 188 21.14 -3.67 -10.10
N THR A 189 21.18 -2.71 -11.03
CA THR A 189 20.24 -1.59 -11.05
C THR A 189 18.84 -2.13 -11.31
N LEU A 190 17.85 -1.73 -10.50
CA LEU A 190 16.48 -2.22 -10.64
C LEU A 190 15.82 -1.67 -11.90
N MET A 191 15.15 -2.55 -12.64
CA MET A 191 14.19 -2.15 -13.66
C MET A 191 12.94 -1.50 -13.00
N PRO A 192 12.16 -0.68 -13.73
CA PRO A 192 10.99 -0.01 -13.15
C PRO A 192 10.01 -0.95 -12.42
N SER A 193 9.67 -2.09 -13.01
CA SER A 193 8.79 -3.10 -12.40
C SER A 193 9.38 -3.72 -11.13
N GLN A 194 10.68 -3.98 -11.10
CA GLN A 194 11.36 -4.49 -9.91
C GLN A 194 11.39 -3.45 -8.79
N LEU A 195 11.51 -2.16 -9.13
CA LEU A 195 11.45 -1.08 -8.15
C LEU A 195 10.07 -0.99 -7.49
N VAL A 196 8.98 -1.17 -8.24
CA VAL A 196 7.62 -1.27 -7.67
C VAL A 196 7.54 -2.39 -6.63
N THR A 197 8.01 -3.58 -6.97
CA THR A 197 8.02 -4.75 -6.07
C THR A 197 8.87 -4.50 -4.82
N VAL A 198 10.09 -3.98 -4.98
CA VAL A 198 11.02 -3.69 -3.87
C VAL A 198 10.44 -2.64 -2.93
N GLU A 199 9.97 -1.52 -3.47
CA GLU A 199 9.36 -0.46 -2.67
C GLU A 199 8.08 -0.93 -1.96
N SER A 200 7.28 -1.79 -2.59
CA SER A 200 6.11 -2.44 -1.96
C SER A 200 6.50 -3.27 -0.74
N VAL A 201 7.56 -4.09 -0.85
CA VAL A 201 8.06 -4.88 0.30
C VAL A 201 8.53 -3.95 1.41
N ILE A 202 9.31 -2.91 1.11
CA ILE A 202 9.79 -1.94 2.10
C ILE A 202 8.61 -1.27 2.82
N TYR A 203 7.63 -0.78 2.07
CA TYR A 203 6.44 -0.13 2.62
C TYR A 203 5.66 -1.07 3.54
N GLN A 204 5.50 -2.32 3.13
CA GLN A 204 4.74 -3.28 3.93
C GLN A 204 5.50 -3.77 5.17
N VAL A 205 6.83 -3.94 5.09
CA VAL A 205 7.67 -4.19 6.27
C VAL A 205 7.53 -3.02 7.26
N PHE A 206 7.55 -1.78 6.78
CA PHE A 206 7.29 -0.62 7.60
C PHE A 206 5.93 -0.70 8.32
N LEU A 207 4.84 -0.94 7.59
CA LEU A 207 3.49 -0.98 8.18
C LEU A 207 3.32 -2.07 9.23
N VAL A 208 3.83 -3.28 8.98
CA VAL A 208 3.79 -4.38 9.95
C VAL A 208 4.59 -4.06 11.19
N ARG A 209 5.77 -3.44 11.04
CA ARG A 209 6.61 -3.04 12.18
C ARG A 209 6.00 -1.92 13.00
N MET A 210 5.29 -0.99 12.36
CA MET A 210 4.56 0.05 13.09
C MET A 210 3.36 -0.53 13.84
N GLY A 211 2.61 -1.43 13.20
CA GLY A 211 1.42 -2.05 13.77
C GLY A 211 0.35 -1.02 14.17
N LEU A 212 -0.56 -1.44 15.03
CA LEU A 212 -1.53 -0.55 15.67
C LEU A 212 -0.92 0.03 16.96
N TRP A 213 -1.17 1.29 17.24
CA TRP A 213 -0.73 1.96 18.45
C TRP A 213 -1.47 1.49 19.70
N SER A 214 -2.77 1.17 19.59
CA SER A 214 -3.55 0.69 20.74
C SER A 214 -3.26 -0.76 21.13
N LYS A 215 -2.67 -1.53 20.21
CA LYS A 215 -2.35 -2.94 20.44
C LYS A 215 -0.84 -3.12 20.65
N PRO A 216 -0.42 -3.77 21.75
CA PRO A 216 0.97 -4.17 21.86
C PRO A 216 1.29 -5.17 20.73
N PRO A 217 2.53 -5.19 20.22
CA PRO A 217 2.91 -6.16 19.20
C PRO A 217 2.84 -7.57 19.80
N GLU A 218 1.92 -8.41 19.32
CA GLU A 218 1.77 -9.80 19.77
C GLU A 218 3.05 -10.60 19.52
N GLU A 219 3.52 -11.37 20.49
CA GLU A 219 4.85 -12.02 20.47
C GLU A 219 5.03 -13.00 19.29
N GLY A 220 3.95 -13.61 18.78
CA GLY A 220 3.99 -14.55 17.65
C GLY A 220 3.87 -13.93 16.25
N GLN A 221 3.59 -12.62 16.14
CA GLN A 221 3.38 -11.93 14.86
C GLN A 221 4.48 -10.92 14.51
N ARG A 222 5.58 -10.90 15.27
CA ARG A 222 6.65 -9.92 15.09
C ARG A 222 7.56 -10.33 13.94
N LEU A 223 7.41 -9.65 12.80
CA LEU A 223 8.53 -9.50 11.88
C LEU A 223 9.65 -8.78 12.65
N GLU A 224 10.80 -9.42 12.87
CA GLU A 224 11.90 -8.80 13.60
C GLU A 224 12.47 -7.59 12.86
N PHE A 225 13.00 -6.61 13.60
CA PHE A 225 13.69 -5.50 12.95
C PHE A 225 15.09 -5.97 12.53
N ASP A 226 15.31 -6.05 11.22
CA ASP A 226 16.61 -6.35 10.64
C ASP A 226 17.29 -5.05 10.16
N PRO A 227 18.32 -4.53 10.86
CA PRO A 227 19.04 -3.35 10.43
C PRO A 227 19.73 -3.52 9.07
N MET A 228 20.17 -4.74 8.74
CA MET A 228 20.89 -5.02 7.49
C MET A 228 19.96 -4.95 6.29
N PHE A 229 18.73 -5.45 6.42
CA PHE A 229 17.68 -5.26 5.41
C PHE A 229 17.51 -3.78 5.06
N TRP A 230 17.35 -2.90 6.06
CA TRP A 230 17.16 -1.46 5.82
C TRP A 230 18.39 -0.80 5.18
N LEU A 231 19.60 -1.18 5.58
CA LEU A 231 20.84 -0.68 4.99
C LEU A 231 20.99 -1.11 3.52
N ASN A 232 20.68 -2.38 3.22
CA ASN A 232 20.75 -2.93 1.88
C ASN A 232 19.70 -2.30 0.96
N CYS A 233 18.46 -2.11 1.46
CA CYS A 233 17.42 -1.38 0.75
C CYS A 233 17.85 0.06 0.42
N GLU A 234 18.41 0.79 1.39
CA GLU A 234 18.90 2.15 1.14
C GLU A 234 19.96 2.20 0.04
N ALA A 235 20.95 1.31 0.10
CA ALA A 235 21.98 1.22 -0.92
C ALA A 235 21.42 0.81 -2.29
N LEU A 236 20.41 -0.07 -2.33
CA LEU A 236 19.74 -0.50 -3.56
C LEU A 236 18.89 0.62 -4.18
N LEU A 237 18.15 1.37 -3.38
CA LEU A 237 17.35 2.51 -3.85
C LEU A 237 18.25 3.65 -4.34
N LEU A 238 19.36 3.94 -3.65
CA LEU A 238 20.27 5.03 -4.03
C LEU A 238 20.91 4.81 -5.41
N ARG A 239 21.18 3.56 -5.79
CA ARG A 239 21.76 3.21 -7.11
C ARG A 239 20.70 2.99 -8.20
N SER A 240 19.43 2.88 -7.83
CA SER A 240 18.32 2.57 -8.74
C SER A 240 17.51 3.82 -9.02
N THR A 241 17.88 4.55 -10.07
CA THR A 241 17.15 5.74 -10.54
C THR A 241 16.79 5.54 -12.00
N PRO A 242 15.66 4.86 -12.31
CA PRO A 242 15.28 4.54 -13.68
C PRO A 242 15.09 5.78 -14.58
N PHE A 243 14.75 6.92 -13.98
CA PHE A 243 14.52 8.20 -14.66
C PHE A 243 15.51 9.26 -14.15
N PRO A 244 16.78 9.21 -14.57
CA PRO A 244 17.81 10.15 -14.09
C PRO A 244 17.50 11.58 -14.53
N GLY A 245 17.84 12.55 -13.67
CA GLY A 245 17.57 13.99 -13.90
C GLY A 245 16.12 14.43 -13.64
N SER A 246 15.22 13.49 -13.34
CA SER A 246 13.82 13.79 -12.96
C SER A 246 13.69 14.08 -11.46
N PRO A 247 12.56 14.69 -11.01
CA PRO A 247 12.27 14.85 -9.59
C PRO A 247 12.34 13.52 -8.82
N ARG A 248 12.66 13.57 -7.52
CA ARG A 248 12.75 12.35 -6.69
C ARG A 248 11.43 11.57 -6.65
N THR A 249 10.30 12.27 -6.57
CA THR A 249 8.96 11.66 -6.58
C THR A 249 8.70 10.84 -7.83
N TRP A 250 9.30 11.23 -8.97
CA TRP A 250 9.17 10.48 -10.22
C TRP A 250 9.81 9.11 -10.16
N ASN A 251 10.84 8.92 -9.31
CA ASN A 251 11.58 7.67 -9.15
C ASN A 251 11.12 6.86 -7.93
N SER A 252 9.98 7.18 -7.32
CA SER A 252 9.46 6.46 -6.15
C SER A 252 8.02 6.00 -6.34
N PRO A 253 7.81 4.88 -7.07
CA PRO A 253 6.49 4.43 -7.47
C PRO A 253 5.60 3.98 -6.32
N VAL A 254 6.13 3.58 -5.16
CA VAL A 254 5.33 3.12 -4.01
C VAL A 254 5.65 3.89 -2.74
N LEU A 255 6.92 4.17 -2.43
CA LEU A 255 7.28 4.84 -1.17
C LEU A 255 6.90 6.32 -1.14
N GLY A 256 7.11 7.04 -2.25
CA GLY A 256 6.69 8.43 -2.51
C GLY A 256 7.29 9.52 -1.61
N VAL A 257 7.67 9.17 -0.38
CA VAL A 257 8.34 10.01 0.61
C VAL A 257 9.77 9.54 0.80
N GLU A 258 10.62 10.39 1.37
CA GLU A 258 12.02 10.06 1.58
C GLU A 258 12.19 8.82 2.48
N PHE A 259 13.03 7.87 2.03
CA PHE A 259 13.29 6.61 2.74
C PHE A 259 13.68 6.81 4.21
N GLU A 260 14.39 7.89 4.50
CA GLU A 260 14.82 8.23 5.86
C GLU A 260 13.65 8.55 6.82
N LEU A 261 12.52 9.00 6.30
CA LEU A 261 11.35 9.29 7.12
C LEU A 261 10.72 7.99 7.68
N TYR A 262 10.73 6.91 6.90
CA TYR A 262 10.34 5.58 7.37
C TYR A 262 11.24 5.08 8.50
N LYS A 263 12.57 5.24 8.35
CA LYS A 263 13.54 4.92 9.41
C LYS A 263 13.29 5.73 10.69
N VAL A 264 12.95 7.02 10.56
CA VAL A 264 12.56 7.86 11.70
C VAL A 264 11.35 7.30 12.45
N PHE A 265 10.27 6.93 11.75
CA PHE A 265 9.10 6.32 12.40
C PHE A 265 9.43 4.99 13.11
N LEU A 266 10.26 4.14 12.51
CA LEU A 266 10.70 2.89 13.14
C LEU A 266 11.51 3.14 14.42
N MET A 267 12.38 4.16 14.40
CA MET A 267 13.11 4.60 15.60
C MET A 267 12.17 5.15 16.67
N ILE A 268 11.17 5.96 16.28
CA ILE A 268 10.13 6.45 17.20
C ILE A 268 9.42 5.27 17.87
N ARG A 269 8.96 4.28 17.09
CA ARG A 269 8.27 3.10 17.60
C ARG A 269 9.14 2.32 18.60
N LYS A 270 10.41 2.10 18.26
CA LYS A 270 11.37 1.44 19.17
C LYS A 270 11.56 2.21 20.48
N LEU A 271 11.70 3.53 20.41
CA LEU A 271 11.87 4.37 21.60
C LEU A 271 10.60 4.43 22.45
N TRP A 272 9.43 4.31 21.83
CA TRP A 272 8.15 4.35 22.53
C TRP A 272 8.00 3.26 23.61
N ASP A 273 8.63 2.10 23.36
CA ASP A 273 8.67 0.95 24.27
C ASP A 273 9.94 0.89 25.13
N SER A 274 10.85 1.87 25.01
CA SER A 274 12.12 1.91 25.72
C SER A 274 11.99 2.53 27.12
N ASP A 275 12.98 2.26 27.98
CA ASP A 275 13.07 2.91 29.30
C ASP A 275 13.52 4.38 29.15
N ARG A 276 12.62 5.28 29.56
CA ARG A 276 12.75 6.74 29.46
C ARG A 276 13.78 7.34 30.41
N SER A 277 14.14 6.62 31.47
CA SER A 277 15.08 7.10 32.48
C SER A 277 16.52 7.14 31.98
N THR A 278 16.83 6.34 30.95
CA THR A 278 18.18 6.12 30.44
C THR A 278 18.74 7.35 29.71
N VAL A 279 20.06 7.54 29.80
CA VAL A 279 20.78 8.59 29.05
C VAL A 279 20.70 8.33 27.55
N ASP A 280 20.74 7.07 27.13
CA ASP A 280 20.66 6.69 25.71
C ASP A 280 19.30 7.01 25.11
N PHE A 281 18.20 6.83 25.85
CA PHE A 281 16.88 7.28 25.41
C PHE A 281 16.85 8.79 25.16
N LYS A 282 17.32 9.59 26.13
CA LYS A 282 17.37 11.06 25.99
C LYS A 282 18.22 11.51 24.81
N ARG A 283 19.38 10.86 24.61
CA ARG A 283 20.26 11.11 23.46
C ARG A 283 19.56 10.77 22.14
N ALA A 284 18.93 9.61 22.05
CA ALA A 284 18.23 9.16 20.85
C ALA A 284 17.05 10.08 20.49
N VAL A 285 16.27 10.54 21.48
CA VAL A 285 15.20 11.52 21.27
C VAL A 285 15.76 12.85 20.77
N HIS A 286 16.87 13.34 21.34
CA HIS A 286 17.50 14.57 20.86
C HIS A 286 17.99 14.44 19.41
N GLN A 287 18.63 13.31 19.06
CA GLN A 287 19.06 13.02 17.69
C GLN A 287 17.87 12.97 16.71
N LEU A 288 16.75 12.37 17.10
CA LEU A 288 15.54 12.35 16.29
C LEU A 288 14.98 13.76 16.05
N LYS A 289 14.93 14.60 17.09
CA LYS A 289 14.50 16.00 16.94
C LYS A 289 15.36 16.73 15.93
N THR A 290 16.69 16.66 16.09
CA THR A 290 17.65 17.28 15.15
C THR A 290 17.49 16.76 13.73
N LYS A 291 17.23 15.47 13.55
CA LYS A 291 17.04 14.85 12.23
C LYS A 291 15.75 15.32 11.54
N ILE A 292 14.69 15.59 12.31
CA ILE A 292 13.38 15.99 11.78
C ILE A 292 13.31 17.50 11.48
N THR A 293 14.09 18.33 12.18
CA THR A 293 14.07 19.79 12.05
C THR A 293 14.13 20.34 10.61
N PRO A 294 14.98 19.83 9.71
CA PRO A 294 15.02 20.34 8.32
C PRO A 294 13.70 20.13 7.57
N TRP A 295 13.04 18.99 7.77
CA TRP A 295 11.73 18.72 7.17
C TRP A 295 10.64 19.58 7.82
N GLU A 296 10.67 19.80 9.14
CA GLU A 296 9.73 20.70 9.83
C GLU A 296 9.80 22.13 9.27
N LEU A 297 11.00 22.65 9.00
CA LEU A 297 11.17 23.96 8.40
C LEU A 297 10.57 24.03 6.99
N THR A 298 10.82 23.00 6.18
CA THR A 298 10.29 22.90 4.81
C THR A 298 8.77 22.85 4.79
N VAL A 299 8.18 21.98 5.61
CA VAL A 299 6.74 21.83 5.76
C VAL A 299 6.11 23.11 6.33
N GLY A 300 6.74 23.73 7.33
CA GLY A 300 6.27 24.99 7.90
C GLY A 300 6.23 26.14 6.89
N MET A 301 7.22 26.24 5.99
CA MET A 301 7.21 27.23 4.90
C MET A 301 6.08 26.96 3.90
N GLN A 302 5.91 25.71 3.47
CA GLN A 302 4.81 25.31 2.58
C GLN A 302 3.43 25.64 3.18
N GLY A 303 3.27 25.42 4.48
CA GLY A 303 2.04 25.72 5.21
C GLY A 303 1.69 27.20 5.18
N LYS A 304 2.67 28.10 5.30
CA LYS A 304 2.46 29.56 5.24
C LYS A 304 1.98 30.02 3.87
N HIS A 305 2.66 29.61 2.80
CA HIS A 305 2.26 29.95 1.42
C HIS A 305 0.82 29.50 1.11
N CYS A 306 0.42 28.32 1.59
CA CYS A 306 -0.94 27.81 1.41
C CYS A 306 -2.01 28.63 2.16
N ILE A 307 -1.67 29.21 3.31
CA ILE A 307 -2.59 30.02 4.12
C ILE A 307 -2.68 31.45 3.58
N GLU A 308 -1.58 31.97 3.04
CA GLU A 308 -1.47 33.33 2.50
C GLU A 308 -2.06 33.49 1.09
N GLY A 309 -2.58 32.41 0.49
CA GLY A 309 -3.32 32.45 -0.77
C GLY A 309 -2.46 32.33 -2.03
N ASP A 310 -1.18 31.96 -1.90
CA ASP A 310 -0.34 31.62 -3.05
C ASP A 310 -0.87 30.33 -3.69
N THR A 311 -1.33 30.43 -4.93
CA THR A 311 -2.08 29.43 -5.70
C THR A 311 -1.28 28.19 -6.14
N GLU A 312 -0.10 27.93 -5.60
CA GLU A 312 0.65 26.73 -5.95
C GLU A 312 0.01 25.52 -5.23
N ILE A 313 -0.91 24.86 -5.92
CA ILE A 313 -1.56 23.63 -5.45
C ILE A 313 -0.45 22.58 -5.31
N LEU A 314 -0.04 22.32 -4.07
CA LEU A 314 0.90 21.25 -3.75
C LEU A 314 0.42 19.92 -4.36
N SER A 315 1.36 19.04 -4.70
CA SER A 315 1.04 17.70 -5.16
C SER A 315 0.45 16.84 -4.02
N VAL A 316 -0.26 15.77 -4.37
CA VAL A 316 -0.80 14.82 -3.38
C VAL A 316 0.33 14.20 -2.55
N THR A 317 1.45 13.87 -3.18
CA THR A 317 2.64 13.34 -2.49
C THR A 317 3.29 14.37 -1.58
N GLN A 318 3.31 15.66 -1.94
CA GLN A 318 3.82 16.72 -1.06
C GLN A 318 2.97 16.86 0.20
N ASP A 319 1.64 16.86 0.07
CA ASP A 319 0.72 16.89 1.22
C ASP A 319 0.85 15.62 2.07
N ALA A 320 0.98 14.45 1.45
CA ALA A 320 1.23 13.20 2.17
C ALA A 320 2.55 13.26 2.96
N THR A 321 3.62 13.77 2.33
CA THR A 321 4.93 13.96 2.97
C THR A 321 4.82 14.90 4.17
N ALA A 322 4.09 16.01 4.03
CA ALA A 322 3.83 16.92 5.14
C ALA A 322 3.14 16.22 6.31
N LEU A 323 2.14 15.36 6.05
CA LEU A 323 1.49 14.58 7.12
C LEU A 323 2.46 13.58 7.79
N PHE A 324 3.37 12.93 7.05
CA PHE A 324 4.41 12.08 7.66
C PHE A 324 5.31 12.89 8.59
N VAL A 325 5.80 14.05 8.13
CA VAL A 325 6.68 14.93 8.92
C VAL A 325 5.95 15.39 10.18
N ILE A 326 4.73 15.91 10.04
CA ILE A 326 3.90 16.36 11.17
C ILE A 326 3.67 15.21 12.16
N GLY A 327 3.29 14.02 11.67
CA GLY A 327 3.07 12.84 12.50
C GLY A 327 4.33 12.44 13.29
N ALA A 328 5.49 12.39 12.64
CA ALA A 328 6.77 12.10 13.29
C ALA A 328 7.11 13.14 14.36
N SER A 329 6.97 14.42 14.03
CA SER A 329 7.22 15.55 14.92
C SER A 329 6.36 15.53 16.19
N LEU A 330 5.06 15.24 16.04
CA LEU A 330 4.11 15.15 17.15
C LEU A 330 4.45 13.95 18.06
N LEU A 331 4.74 12.79 17.48
CA LEU A 331 5.16 11.62 18.24
C LEU A 331 6.48 11.88 19.01
N VAL A 332 7.50 12.44 18.35
CA VAL A 332 8.79 12.76 18.99
C VAL A 332 8.62 13.79 20.11
N SER A 333 7.69 14.71 19.97
CA SER A 333 7.38 15.69 21.02
C SER A 333 6.78 15.05 22.26
N GLN A 334 6.01 13.97 22.12
CA GLN A 334 5.41 13.24 23.25
C GLN A 334 6.33 12.19 23.88
N LEU A 335 7.36 11.72 23.17
CA LEU A 335 8.28 10.69 23.67
C LEU A 335 8.82 10.97 25.09
N PRO A 336 9.25 12.18 25.49
CA PRO A 336 9.76 12.40 26.85
C PRO A 336 8.69 12.28 27.96
N GLY A 337 7.43 12.60 27.65
CA GLY A 337 6.35 12.74 28.64
C GLY A 337 5.36 11.59 28.69
N SER A 338 5.39 10.65 27.73
CA SER A 338 4.49 9.49 27.73
C SER A 338 4.86 8.43 28.80
N ILE A 339 4.06 7.38 28.91
CA ILE A 339 4.40 6.17 29.68
C ILE A 339 4.82 5.09 28.68
N LYS A 340 5.71 4.17 29.07
CA LYS A 340 6.13 3.04 28.23
C LYS A 340 4.90 2.28 27.73
N GLY A 341 4.80 2.07 26.41
CA GLY A 341 3.69 1.37 25.77
C GLY A 341 2.33 2.10 25.81
N ALA A 342 2.28 3.36 26.27
CA ALA A 342 1.04 4.14 26.24
C ALA A 342 0.63 4.48 24.80
N ILE A 343 -0.64 4.72 24.54
CA ILE A 343 -1.07 5.26 23.24
C ILE A 343 -0.69 6.75 23.11
N PRO A 344 -0.46 7.27 21.87
CA PRO A 344 -0.31 8.71 21.67
C PRO A 344 -1.56 9.47 22.14
N LEU A 345 -1.35 10.62 22.78
CA LEU A 345 -2.41 11.41 23.41
C LEU A 345 -2.73 12.67 22.59
N PRO A 346 -3.92 13.26 22.72
CA PRO A 346 -4.20 14.57 22.14
C PRO A 346 -3.27 15.64 22.74
N PHE A 347 -2.85 16.60 21.93
CA PHE A 347 -2.15 17.79 22.45
C PHE A 347 -3.15 18.71 23.17
N VAL A 348 -2.72 19.28 24.29
CA VAL A 348 -3.57 20.15 25.14
C VAL A 348 -3.62 21.59 24.61
N ILE A 349 -2.61 21.98 23.82
CA ILE A 349 -2.41 23.34 23.29
C ILE A 349 -2.57 23.32 21.77
N ASP A 350 -3.01 24.45 21.20
CA ASP A 350 -3.02 24.68 19.76
C ASP A 350 -1.59 24.58 19.18
N ASP A 351 -1.26 23.40 18.65
CA ASP A 351 -0.01 23.12 17.96
C ASP A 351 -0.13 23.54 16.49
N SER A 352 0.77 24.41 16.02
CA SER A 352 0.76 24.90 14.65
C SER A 352 0.87 23.77 13.61
N ARG A 353 1.53 22.66 13.95
CA ARG A 353 1.64 21.48 13.09
C ARG A 353 0.29 20.77 12.95
N LEU A 354 -0.53 20.75 14.00
CA LEU A 354 -1.90 20.24 13.94
C LEU A 354 -2.81 21.15 13.11
N LEU A 355 -2.68 22.47 13.24
CA LEU A 355 -3.42 23.41 12.39
C LEU A 355 -3.08 23.21 10.91
N GLN A 356 -1.81 22.98 10.60
CA GLN A 356 -1.36 22.67 9.25
C GLN A 356 -1.93 21.33 8.74
N ALA A 357 -1.88 20.27 9.54
CA ALA A 357 -2.48 18.98 9.17
C ALA A 357 -3.98 19.13 8.88
N LYS A 358 -4.73 19.87 9.73
CA LYS A 358 -6.15 20.15 9.50
C LYS A 358 -6.38 20.92 8.20
N SER A 359 -5.53 21.90 7.88
CA SER A 359 -5.59 22.64 6.62
C SER A 359 -5.43 21.73 5.40
N ILE A 360 -4.46 20.80 5.45
CA ILE A 360 -4.27 19.79 4.39
C ILE A 360 -5.53 18.93 4.22
N LEU A 361 -6.08 18.37 5.30
CA LEU A 361 -7.29 17.53 5.24
C LEU A 361 -8.50 18.32 4.72
N LYS A 362 -8.67 19.58 5.12
CA LYS A 362 -9.75 20.44 4.61
C LYS A 362 -9.59 20.75 3.13
N ARG A 363 -8.36 21.04 2.66
CA ARG A 363 -8.07 21.29 1.24
C ARG A 363 -8.27 20.05 0.37
N ARG A 364 -7.98 18.86 0.90
CA ARG A 364 -8.09 17.58 0.18
C ARG A 364 -9.47 16.91 0.31
N ALA A 365 -10.39 17.53 1.03
CA ALA A 365 -11.74 17.01 1.18
C ALA A 365 -12.40 16.83 -0.21
N GLY A 366 -12.82 15.60 -0.52
CA GLY A 366 -13.43 15.26 -1.81
C GLY A 366 -12.46 15.10 -2.99
N ASP A 367 -11.16 15.29 -2.81
CA ASP A 367 -10.16 15.04 -3.87
C ASP A 367 -10.04 13.51 -4.11
N GLN A 368 -10.44 13.05 -5.30
CA GLN A 368 -10.36 11.63 -5.67
C GLN A 368 -8.92 11.12 -5.75
N ARG A 369 -7.96 11.97 -6.14
CA ARG A 369 -6.54 11.58 -6.20
C ARG A 369 -6.00 11.38 -4.79
N TRP A 370 -6.46 12.17 -3.83
CA TRP A 370 -6.09 12.01 -2.41
C TRP A 370 -6.65 10.73 -1.81
N GLY A 371 -7.96 10.49 -2.00
CA GLY A 371 -8.65 9.35 -1.37
C GLY A 371 -8.31 7.99 -1.98
N ARG A 372 -7.76 7.95 -3.21
CA ARG A 372 -7.28 6.72 -3.89
C ARG A 372 -5.79 6.42 -3.69
N ARG A 373 -5.11 7.06 -2.72
CA ARG A 373 -3.66 6.87 -2.48
C ARG A 373 -3.39 6.22 -1.14
N HIS A 374 -2.48 5.24 -1.11
CA HIS A 374 -2.09 4.57 0.13
C HIS A 374 -1.18 5.41 1.03
N LEU A 375 -0.34 6.27 0.47
CA LEU A 375 0.65 7.04 1.24
C LEU A 375 0.07 7.76 2.46
N PRO A 376 -1.05 8.50 2.37
CA PRO A 376 -1.55 9.23 3.51
C PRO A 376 -2.21 8.35 4.58
N ASN A 377 -2.49 7.06 4.32
CA ASN A 377 -3.25 6.21 5.23
C ASN A 377 -2.61 6.10 6.62
N TYR A 378 -1.30 5.81 6.67
CA TYR A 378 -0.57 5.68 7.93
C TYR A 378 -0.41 7.01 8.70
N PRO A 379 0.08 8.12 8.10
CA PRO A 379 0.18 9.38 8.83
C PRO A 379 -1.20 9.93 9.23
N LEU A 380 -2.26 9.72 8.44
CA LEU A 380 -3.63 10.06 8.83
C LEU A 380 -4.08 9.29 10.08
N TYR A 381 -3.76 7.99 10.14
CA TYR A 381 -3.97 7.17 11.32
C TYR A 381 -3.25 7.72 12.55
N VAL A 382 -1.97 8.06 12.41
CA VAL A 382 -1.18 8.70 13.48
C VAL A 382 -1.81 10.03 13.92
N LEU A 383 -2.25 10.85 12.98
CA LEU A 383 -2.88 12.15 13.25
C LEU A 383 -4.18 12.02 14.05
N GLY A 384 -4.96 10.96 13.82
CA GLY A 384 -6.20 10.69 14.55
C GLY A 384 -6.02 10.64 16.08
N PHE A 385 -4.86 10.18 16.56
CA PHE A 385 -4.56 10.18 17.99
C PHE A 385 -4.43 11.59 18.58
N PHE A 386 -3.98 12.55 17.78
CA PHE A 386 -3.74 13.90 18.26
C PHE A 386 -4.98 14.81 18.21
N MET A 387 -6.07 14.36 17.56
CA MET A 387 -7.33 15.11 17.48
C MET A 387 -8.05 15.12 18.82
N ARG A 388 -8.52 16.31 19.24
CA ARG A 388 -9.14 16.52 20.55
C ARG A 388 -10.64 16.79 20.47
N SER A 389 -11.06 17.75 19.64
CA SER A 389 -12.46 18.13 19.54
C SER A 389 -13.24 17.15 18.65
N ASP A 390 -14.56 17.10 18.84
CA ASP A 390 -15.44 16.31 17.96
C ASP A 390 -15.34 16.76 16.49
N GLU A 391 -15.09 18.05 16.23
CA GLU A 391 -14.88 18.57 14.88
C GLU A 391 -13.58 18.02 14.26
N ASP A 392 -12.49 18.02 15.03
CA ASP A 392 -11.19 17.51 14.59
C ASP A 392 -11.24 16.00 14.34
N ILE A 393 -11.89 15.27 15.25
CA ILE A 393 -12.13 13.83 15.09
C ILE A 393 -12.99 13.58 13.85
N ALA A 394 -14.06 14.36 13.64
CA ALA A 394 -14.92 14.25 12.46
C ALA A 394 -14.19 14.55 11.14
N LEU A 395 -13.11 15.33 11.16
CA LEU A 395 -12.27 15.57 9.98
C LEU A 395 -11.51 14.30 9.57
N VAL A 396 -10.79 13.68 10.50
CA VAL A 396 -10.07 12.40 10.25
C VAL A 396 -11.05 11.28 9.91
N ARG A 397 -12.19 11.24 10.62
CA ARG A 397 -13.30 10.32 10.37
C ARG A 397 -13.84 10.46 8.93
N ARG A 398 -14.09 11.67 8.42
CA ARG A 398 -14.58 11.78 7.03
C ARG A 398 -13.53 11.33 6.00
N ASP A 399 -12.26 11.66 6.24
CA ASP A 399 -11.18 11.33 5.31
C ASP A 399 -10.95 9.82 5.21
N MET A 400 -10.86 9.11 6.34
CA MET A 400 -10.70 7.65 6.32
C MET A 400 -11.93 6.91 5.78
N GLN A 401 -13.15 7.41 6.02
CA GLN A 401 -14.36 6.84 5.39
C GLN A 401 -14.32 6.98 3.87
N GLN A 402 -13.97 8.16 3.38
CA GLN A 402 -13.81 8.41 1.95
C GLN A 402 -12.76 7.47 1.35
N ARG A 403 -11.62 7.28 2.02
CA ARG A 403 -10.56 6.34 1.57
C ARG A 403 -11.04 4.90 1.55
N LEU A 404 -11.76 4.45 2.58
CA LEU A 404 -12.30 3.10 2.62
C LEU A 404 -13.28 2.85 1.45
N GLN A 405 -14.11 3.83 1.12
CA GLN A 405 -15.03 3.75 -0.03
C GLN A 405 -14.29 3.74 -1.38
N GLN A 406 -13.17 4.47 -1.49
CA GLN A 406 -12.46 4.64 -2.75
C GLN A 406 -11.40 3.56 -3.03
N MET A 407 -10.81 2.99 -1.98
CA MET A 407 -9.75 1.99 -2.07
C MET A 407 -10.23 0.57 -1.75
N ALA A 408 -11.28 0.42 -0.93
CA ALA A 408 -11.77 -0.87 -0.46
C ALA A 408 -10.67 -1.75 0.20
N TRP A 409 -9.74 -1.13 0.93
CA TRP A 409 -8.68 -1.85 1.66
C TRP A 409 -9.03 -2.06 3.13
N SER A 410 -9.02 -3.30 3.58
CA SER A 410 -9.30 -3.66 4.98
C SER A 410 -8.33 -3.02 5.98
N MET A 411 -7.08 -2.73 5.58
CA MET A 411 -6.12 -2.02 6.44
C MET A 411 -6.63 -0.64 6.90
N ILE A 412 -7.37 0.07 6.05
CA ILE A 412 -7.95 1.38 6.40
C ILE A 412 -9.03 1.19 7.48
N ASP A 413 -9.89 0.18 7.33
CA ASP A 413 -10.89 -0.19 8.34
C ASP A 413 -10.23 -0.60 9.67
N ARG A 414 -9.06 -1.23 9.65
CA ARG A 414 -8.30 -1.54 10.88
C ARG A 414 -7.81 -0.29 11.59
N PHE A 415 -7.19 0.65 10.87
CA PHE A 415 -6.78 1.94 11.43
C PHE A 415 -7.98 2.73 11.97
N TRP A 416 -9.08 2.72 11.22
CA TRP A 416 -10.34 3.33 11.63
C TRP A 416 -10.85 2.80 12.96
N ARG A 417 -11.04 1.48 13.07
CA ARG A 417 -11.59 0.84 14.26
C ARG A 417 -10.71 1.06 15.48
N ASP A 418 -9.39 1.06 15.28
CA ASP A 418 -8.42 1.37 16.32
C ASP A 418 -8.62 2.79 16.87
N LEU A 419 -8.77 3.77 15.99
CA LEU A 419 -9.06 5.15 16.37
C LEU A 419 -10.42 5.31 17.04
N GLU A 420 -11.48 4.71 16.51
CA GLU A 420 -12.82 4.78 17.13
C GLU A 420 -12.81 4.18 18.55
N SER A 421 -12.13 3.05 18.73
CA SER A 421 -11.94 2.45 20.06
C SER A 421 -11.23 3.43 21.00
N VAL A 422 -10.19 4.12 20.52
CA VAL A 422 -9.43 5.08 21.33
C VAL A 422 -10.26 6.35 21.61
N TRP A 423 -10.97 6.89 20.63
CA TRP A 423 -11.81 8.07 20.81
C TRP A 423 -12.96 7.81 21.78
N SER A 424 -13.55 6.61 21.76
CA SER A 424 -14.65 6.23 22.66
C SER A 424 -14.26 6.19 24.14
N THR A 425 -12.98 6.02 24.45
CA THR A 425 -12.45 5.93 25.82
C THR A 425 -11.92 7.26 26.35
N ARG A 426 -11.88 8.32 25.53
CA ARG A 426 -11.41 9.64 25.95
C ARG A 426 -12.46 10.34 26.81
N PRO A 427 -12.06 11.01 27.91
CA PRO A 427 -12.97 11.86 28.65
C PRO A 427 -13.47 12.99 27.75
N LYS A 428 -14.78 13.21 27.76
CA LYS A 428 -15.46 14.28 27.00
C LYS A 428 -15.22 15.65 27.60
#